data_AF-A0A929GPS7-F1
#
_entry.id   AF-A0A929GPS7-F1
#
_cell.length_a   1.000
_cell.length_b   1.000
_cell.length_c   1.000
_cell.angle_alpha   90.00
_cell.angle_beta   90.00
_cell.angle_gamma   90.00
#
_symmetry.space_group_name_H-M   'P 1'
#
loop_
_entity.id
_entity.type
_entity.pdbx_description
1 polymer ?
#
loop_
_entity_poly.entity_id
_entity_poly.type
_entity_poly.pdbx_seq_one_letter_code
_entity_poly.pdbx_strand_id
1 'polypeptide(L)'
;KSGSNFGAIKLFNKHTFSRIKIRQCRYLNNIVEQDYRMIKWRIMQGLGFKEFESAKRTIAGIEIIRMIKKDQLLNPKCSTYKSFISLAS
;
A
#
# COMPACT_ATOMS: atom_id res chain seq x y z
N LYS A 1 1.57 -18.60 -6.59
CA LYS A 1 0.34 -19.31 -7.03
C LYS A 1 -0.82 -18.32 -6.95
N SER A 2 -1.41 -17.92 -8.09
CA SER A 2 -2.54 -16.97 -8.20
C SER A 2 -3.80 -17.62 -8.80
N GLY A 3 -3.87 -18.96 -8.81
CA GLY A 3 -4.92 -19.72 -9.50
C GLY A 3 -6.34 -19.36 -9.07
N SER A 4 -6.55 -19.11 -7.77
CA SER A 4 -7.87 -18.75 -7.22
C SER A 4 -8.40 -17.42 -7.74
N ASN A 5 -7.54 -16.40 -7.87
CA ASN A 5 -7.95 -15.06 -8.33
C ASN A 5 -8.34 -15.06 -9.81
N PHE A 6 -7.67 -15.89 -10.62
CA PHE A 6 -8.01 -16.06 -12.03
C PHE A 6 -9.38 -16.70 -12.21
N GLY A 7 -9.67 -17.76 -11.44
CA GLY A 7 -10.97 -18.43 -11.45
C GLY A 7 -12.11 -17.50 -11.04
N ALA A 8 -11.94 -16.75 -9.96
CA ALA A 8 -12.94 -15.80 -9.46
C ALA A 8 -13.28 -14.70 -10.49
N ILE A 9 -12.27 -14.09 -11.12
CA ILE A 9 -12.49 -13.04 -12.12
C ILE A 9 -13.16 -13.60 -13.38
N LYS A 10 -12.82 -14.84 -13.78
CA LYS A 10 -13.48 -15.51 -14.92
C LYS A 10 -14.96 -15.74 -14.65
N LEU A 11 -15.31 -16.13 -13.43
CA LEU A 11 -16.70 -16.34 -13.00
C LEU A 11 -17.46 -15.02 -12.89
N PHE A 12 -16.84 -13.97 -12.35
CA PHE A 12 -17.39 -12.62 -12.31
C PHE A 12 -17.67 -12.07 -13.71
N ASN A 13 -16.68 -12.11 -14.61
CA ASN A 13 -16.86 -11.68 -16.00
C ASN A 13 -18.01 -12.42 -16.71
N LYS A 14 -18.25 -13.69 -16.35
CA LYS A 14 -19.36 -14.50 -16.87
C LYS A 14 -20.73 -14.05 -16.33
N HIS A 15 -20.82 -13.61 -15.08
CA HIS A 15 -22.08 -13.20 -14.46
C HIS A 15 -22.44 -11.73 -14.73
N THR A 16 -21.44 -10.86 -14.77
CA THR A 16 -21.65 -9.40 -14.89
C THR A 16 -21.41 -8.88 -16.30
N PHE A 17 -21.20 -9.77 -17.29
CA PHE A 17 -20.84 -9.44 -18.69
C PHE A 17 -19.65 -8.48 -18.82
N SER A 18 -18.82 -8.41 -17.78
CA SER A 18 -17.66 -7.53 -17.72
C SER A 18 -16.48 -8.18 -18.44
N ARG A 19 -15.59 -7.36 -19.03
CA ARG A 19 -14.37 -7.84 -19.70
C ARG A 19 -13.13 -7.40 -18.93
N ILE A 20 -13.05 -7.78 -17.66
CA ILE A 20 -11.87 -7.47 -16.84
C ILE A 20 -10.70 -8.29 -17.35
N LYS A 21 -9.71 -7.60 -17.94
CA LYS A 21 -8.48 -8.22 -18.43
C LYS A 21 -7.50 -8.39 -17.28
N ILE A 22 -7.19 -9.65 -16.95
CA ILE A 22 -6.20 -9.96 -15.91
C ILE A 22 -4.81 -9.78 -16.52
N ARG A 23 -4.08 -8.75 -16.08
CA ARG A 23 -2.66 -8.60 -16.42
C ARG A 23 -1.81 -9.17 -15.30
N GLN A 24 -1.33 -10.40 -15.47
CA GLN A 24 -0.33 -10.97 -14.56
C GLN A 24 1.06 -10.54 -15.00
N CYS A 25 1.46 -9.30 -14.66
CA CYS A 25 2.85 -8.91 -14.77
C CYS A 25 3.57 -9.31 -13.48
N ARG A 26 4.16 -10.51 -13.47
CA ARG A 26 4.85 -11.06 -12.29
C ARG A 26 5.90 -10.09 -11.75
N TYR A 27 6.62 -9.41 -12.63
CA TYR A 27 7.66 -8.45 -12.26
C TYR A 27 7.09 -7.22 -11.55
N LEU A 28 6.06 -6.56 -12.11
CA LEU A 28 5.44 -5.39 -11.49
C LEU A 28 4.76 -5.74 -10.17
N ASN A 29 4.11 -6.91 -10.10
CA ASN A 29 3.56 -7.41 -8.85
C ASN A 29 4.68 -7.58 -7.82
N ASN A 30 5.79 -8.25 -8.15
CA ASN A 30 6.89 -8.42 -7.21
C ASN A 30 7.44 -7.09 -6.67
N ILE A 31 7.53 -6.03 -7.48
CA ILE A 31 7.99 -4.70 -7.01
C ILE A 31 7.02 -4.11 -5.98
N VAL A 32 5.73 -4.08 -6.33
CA VAL A 32 4.68 -3.57 -5.42
C VAL A 32 4.64 -4.43 -4.15
N GLU A 33 4.76 -5.74 -4.32
CA GLU A 33 4.75 -6.70 -3.22
C GLU A 33 5.93 -6.57 -2.27
N GLN A 34 7.10 -6.29 -2.82
CA GLN A 34 8.29 -6.04 -2.03
C GLN A 34 8.20 -4.70 -1.31
N ASP A 35 7.63 -3.67 -1.93
CA ASP A 35 7.52 -2.34 -1.34
C ASP A 35 6.63 -2.33 -0.09
N TYR A 36 5.52 -3.08 -0.10
CA TYR A 36 4.64 -3.19 1.08
C TYR A 36 5.18 -4.14 2.16
N ARG A 37 6.18 -4.98 1.87
CA ARG A 37 6.58 -6.09 2.75
C ARG A 37 7.07 -5.60 4.11
N MET A 38 7.78 -4.48 4.13
CA MET A 38 8.25 -3.84 5.37
C MET A 38 7.10 -3.36 6.25
N ILE A 39 6.05 -2.81 5.64
CA ILE A 39 4.86 -2.33 6.37
C ILE A 39 4.12 -3.53 6.97
N LYS A 40 3.85 -4.58 6.16
CA LYS A 40 3.21 -5.81 6.64
C LYS A 40 3.99 -6.46 7.78
N TRP A 41 5.32 -6.51 7.68
CA TRP A 41 6.15 -7.11 8.72
C TRP A 41 6.05 -6.32 10.04
N ARG A 42 6.10 -4.99 10.02
CA ARG A 42 5.91 -4.16 11.23
C ARG A 42 4.53 -4.35 11.86
N ILE A 43 3.47 -4.36 11.05
CA ILE A 43 2.10 -4.56 11.54
C ILE A 43 1.97 -5.93 12.22
N MET A 44 2.56 -6.96 11.62
CA MET A 44 2.53 -8.31 12.17
C MET A 44 3.28 -8.43 13.51
N GLN A 45 4.41 -7.73 13.68
CA GLN A 45 5.10 -7.66 14.97
C GLN A 45 4.30 -6.89 16.03
N GLY A 46 3.47 -5.93 15.63
CA GLY A 46 2.67 -5.10 16.52
C GLY A 46 1.31 -5.69 16.93
N LEU A 47 1.05 -6.98 16.71
CA LEU A 47 -0.25 -7.64 16.93
C LEU A 47 -1.42 -7.05 16.12
N GLY A 48 -1.13 -6.23 15.11
CA GLY A 48 -2.14 -5.54 14.31
C GLY A 48 -2.72 -4.29 14.99
N PHE A 49 -3.77 -3.73 14.39
CA PHE A 49 -4.45 -2.54 14.89
C PHE A 49 -5.85 -2.91 15.38
N LYS A 50 -6.25 -2.36 16.53
CA LYS A 50 -7.60 -2.55 17.09
C LYS A 50 -8.66 -1.74 16.36
N GLU A 51 -8.28 -0.60 15.78
CA GLU A 51 -9.18 0.33 15.08
C GLU A 51 -8.63 0.75 13.72
N PHE A 52 -9.53 0.95 12.76
CA PHE A 52 -9.17 1.29 11.39
C PHE A 52 -8.56 2.68 11.25
N GLU A 53 -9.10 3.68 11.93
CA GLU A 53 -8.54 5.05 11.90
C GLU A 53 -7.13 5.10 12.49
N SER A 54 -6.89 4.36 13.56
CA SER A 54 -5.57 4.21 14.16
C SER A 54 -4.58 3.52 13.21
N ALA A 55 -5.03 2.48 12.50
CA ALA A 55 -4.24 1.81 11.46
C ALA A 55 -3.86 2.79 10.34
N LYS A 56 -4.85 3.54 9.82
CA LYS A 56 -4.68 4.48 8.73
C LYS A 56 -3.66 5.57 9.07
N ARG A 57 -3.79 6.21 10.24
CA ARG A 57 -2.83 7.23 10.71
C ARG A 57 -1.42 6.67 10.87
N THR A 58 -1.30 5.47 11.44
CA THR A 58 0.01 4.83 11.65
C THR A 58 0.70 4.49 10.32
N ILE A 59 -0.04 3.91 9.37
CA ILE A 59 0.50 3.56 8.04
C ILE A 59 0.90 4.84 7.30
N ALA A 60 0.05 5.87 7.30
CA ALA A 60 0.37 7.16 6.68
C ALA A 60 1.64 7.78 7.27
N GLY A 61 1.79 7.76 8.61
CA GLY A 61 3.01 8.25 9.27
C GLY A 61 4.27 7.49 8.83
N ILE A 62 4.19 6.16 8.70
CA ILE A 62 5.30 5.32 8.21
C ILE A 62 5.67 5.67 6.76
N GLU A 63 4.67 5.91 5.91
CA GLU A 63 4.87 6.30 4.51
C GLU A 63 5.53 7.68 4.39
N ILE A 64 5.07 8.67 5.16
CA ILE A 64 5.63 10.03 5.17
C ILE A 64 7.11 10.00 5.59
N ILE A 65 7.45 9.28 6.67
CA ILE A 65 8.84 9.13 7.10
C ILE A 65 9.69 8.48 6.00
N ARG A 66 9.13 7.52 5.27
CA ARG A 66 9.81 6.85 4.16
C ARG A 66 10.02 7.79 2.97
N MET A 67 9.04 8.65 2.65
CA MET A 67 9.16 9.69 1.62
C MET A 67 10.24 10.72 2.00
N ILE A 68 10.28 11.16 3.26
CA ILE A 68 11.31 12.05 3.78
C ILE A 68 12.70 11.40 3.65
N LYS A 69 12.85 10.14 4.08
CA LYS A 69 14.13 9.41 3.97
C LYS A 69 14.62 9.20 2.54
N LYS A 70 13.70 9.15 1.58
CA LYS A 70 14.01 8.98 0.14
C LYS A 70 14.18 10.31 -0.60
N ASP A 71 14.08 11.44 0.11
CA ASP A 71 14.10 12.79 -0.48
C ASP A 71 13.04 12.97 -1.59
N GLN A 72 11.88 12.33 -1.42
CA GLN A 72 10.79 12.36 -2.40
C GLN A 72 9.84 13.56 -2.19
N LEU A 73 10.22 14.51 -1.34
CA LEU A 73 9.43 15.70 -1.09
C LEU A 73 9.73 16.74 -2.17
N LEU A 74 8.73 17.05 -2.99
CA LEU A 74 8.81 18.07 -4.06
C LEU A 74 9.21 19.47 -3.57
N ASN A 75 9.03 19.76 -2.27
CA ASN A 75 9.37 21.04 -1.65
C ASN A 75 10.11 20.87 -0.31
N PRO A 76 11.45 20.84 -0.31
CA PRO A 76 12.26 20.68 0.90
C PRO A 76 12.32 21.93 1.80
N LYS A 77 11.65 23.02 1.43
CA LYS A 77 11.70 24.32 2.16
C LYS A 77 10.92 24.33 3.49
N CYS A 78 9.99 23.39 3.70
CA CYS A 78 9.32 23.21 4.99
C CYS A 78 10.10 22.20 5.82
N SER A 79 10.32 22.49 7.11
CA SER A 79 11.02 21.54 8.00
C SER A 79 10.35 20.16 7.93
N THR A 80 11.17 19.11 8.00
CA THR A 80 10.72 17.70 7.94
C THR A 80 9.57 17.42 8.91
N TYR A 81 9.58 18.07 10.08
CA TYR A 81 8.51 18.02 11.07
C TYR A 81 7.22 18.73 10.64
N LYS A 82 7.30 19.92 10.03
CA LYS A 82 6.11 20.64 9.53
C LYS A 82 5.42 19.88 8.40
N SER A 83 6.20 19.30 7.49
CA SER A 83 5.68 18.43 6.42
C SER A 83 5.04 17.15 6.99
N PHE A 84 5.62 16.57 8.03
CA PHE A 84 5.04 15.43 8.74
C PHE A 84 3.69 15.76 9.37
N ILE A 85 3.60 16.86 10.14
CA ILE A 85 2.33 17.29 10.75
C ILE A 85 1.28 17.60 9.68
N SER A 86 1.65 18.32 8.61
CA SER A 86 0.72 18.67 7.53
C SER A 86 0.14 17.48 6.77
N LEU A 87 0.87 16.36 6.69
CA LEU A 87 0.44 15.16 5.96
C LEU A 87 -0.19 14.09 6.87
N ALA A 88 0.07 14.16 8.18
CA ALA A 88 -0.47 13.23 9.18
C ALA A 88 -1.74 13.74 9.88
N SER A 89 -2.16 14.98 9.60
CA SER A 89 -3.40 15.61 10.11
C SER A 89 -4.66 15.02 9.49
#